data_AF-A0A1Q7HIG0-F1
#
_entry.id   AF-A0A1Q7HIG0-F1
#
_cell.length_a   1.000
_cell.length_b   1.000
_cell.length_c   1.000
_cell.angle_alpha   90.00
_cell.angle_beta   90.00
_cell.angle_gamma   90.00
#
_symmetry.space_group_name_H-M   'P 1'
#
loop_
_entity.id
_entity.type
_entity.pdbx_description
1 polymer ?
#
loop_
_entity_poly.entity_id
_entity_poly.type
_entity_poly.pdbx_seq_one_letter_code
_entity_poly.pdbx_strand_id
1 'polypeptide(L)'
;MERHELAWAAGFFEGEGWANRTGRGVQARINQAGPDDVPEVLLKFQRAVGVGRIKGPQIRERRQPLYYWHATSRSDIARLAELIGPWICRVKYAELTRTLATRLPNPLWPAARHEELAWAGGFFDGEGCTYLEKHRTHPNFFVPRLYVPQTSDRGIARSFFV
;
A
#
# COMPACT_ATOMS: atom_id res chain seq x y z
N MET A 1 -6.22 -15.79 11.51
CA MET A 1 -6.01 -14.75 10.49
C MET A 1 -5.09 -15.36 9.45
N GLU A 2 -5.54 -15.38 8.22
CA GLU A 2 -4.89 -16.17 7.19
C GLU A 2 -3.65 -15.45 6.65
N ARG A 3 -2.54 -16.17 6.45
CA ARG A 3 -1.27 -15.57 5.96
C ARG A 3 -1.43 -14.80 4.65
N HIS A 4 -2.35 -15.25 3.78
CA HIS A 4 -2.64 -14.56 2.52
C HIS A 4 -3.28 -13.18 2.72
N GLU A 5 -4.11 -12.98 3.76
CA GLU A 5 -4.70 -11.67 4.06
C GLU A 5 -3.61 -10.67 4.52
N LEU A 6 -2.65 -11.14 5.31
CA LEU A 6 -1.50 -10.34 5.76
C LEU A 6 -0.53 -10.03 4.61
N ALA A 7 -0.29 -10.99 3.71
CA ALA A 7 0.50 -10.77 2.51
C ALA A 7 -0.15 -9.71 1.60
N TRP A 8 -1.47 -9.81 1.37
CA TRP A 8 -2.22 -8.77 0.66
C TRP A 8 -2.13 -7.42 1.36
N ALA A 9 -2.32 -7.37 2.69
CA ALA A 9 -2.22 -6.12 3.45
C ALA A 9 -0.82 -5.49 3.35
N ALA A 10 0.24 -6.32 3.32
CA ALA A 10 1.60 -5.86 3.13
C ALA A 10 1.79 -5.22 1.75
N GLY A 11 1.29 -5.85 0.68
CA GLY A 11 1.34 -5.28 -0.67
C GLY A 11 0.59 -3.96 -0.76
N PHE A 12 -0.61 -3.88 -0.18
CA PHE A 12 -1.41 -2.65 -0.17
C PHE A 12 -0.73 -1.53 0.62
N PHE A 13 -0.13 -1.84 1.78
CA PHE A 13 0.67 -0.87 2.53
C PHE A 13 1.95 -0.45 1.78
N GLU A 14 2.54 -1.32 0.97
CA GLU A 14 3.70 -0.97 0.16
C GLU A 14 3.37 0.12 -0.87
N GLY A 15 2.20 0.00 -1.53
CA GLY A 15 1.73 0.97 -2.52
C GLY A 15 1.23 2.28 -1.90
N GLU A 16 0.34 2.20 -0.92
CA GLU A 16 -0.41 3.37 -0.45
C GLU A 16 -0.01 3.85 0.95
N GLY A 17 0.72 3.01 1.67
CA GLY A 17 1.09 3.23 3.06
C GLY A 17 2.33 4.10 3.21
N TRP A 18 2.40 4.78 4.35
CA TRP A 18 3.63 5.40 4.81
C TRP A 18 3.68 5.41 6.34
N ALA A 19 4.89 5.47 6.88
CA ALA A 19 5.12 5.64 8.31
C ALA A 19 6.20 6.69 8.56
N ASN A 20 5.98 7.53 9.58
CA ASN A 20 6.98 8.49 10.02
C ASN A 20 6.92 8.72 11.54
N ARG A 21 7.97 9.38 12.04
CA ARG A 21 8.04 9.94 13.38
C ARG A 21 8.25 11.44 13.28
N THR A 22 7.53 12.19 14.12
CA THR A 22 7.67 13.63 14.28
C THR A 22 7.85 13.96 15.77
N GLY A 23 8.11 15.24 16.10
CA GLY A 23 8.12 15.69 17.50
C GLY A 23 6.81 15.45 18.26
N ARG A 24 5.70 15.21 17.55
CA ARG A 24 4.37 14.93 18.12
C ARG A 24 4.08 13.44 18.31
N GLY A 25 5.02 12.55 17.95
CA GLY A 25 4.86 11.09 18.08
C GLY A 25 5.09 10.34 16.77
N VAL A 26 4.58 9.12 16.70
CA VAL A 26 4.69 8.23 15.54
C VAL A 26 3.37 8.17 14.79
N GLN A 27 3.43 7.97 13.48
CA GLN A 27 2.24 7.80 12.65
C GLN A 27 2.48 6.82 11.51
N ALA A 28 1.45 6.02 11.21
CA ALA A 28 1.32 5.32 9.94
C ALA A 28 -0.05 5.62 9.33
N ARG A 29 -0.14 5.68 8.00
CA ARG A 29 -1.38 6.02 7.29
C ARG A 29 -1.44 5.37 5.92
N ILE A 30 -2.66 5.03 5.49
CA ILE A 30 -3.04 4.71 4.12
C ILE A 30 -4.15 5.68 3.73
N ASN A 31 -4.06 6.30 2.56
CA ASN A 31 -5.06 7.24 2.06
C ASN A 31 -5.82 6.60 0.89
N GLN A 32 -7.13 6.82 0.81
CA GLN A 32 -7.93 6.42 -0.35
C GLN A 32 -9.01 7.47 -0.62
N ALA A 33 -9.19 7.83 -1.89
CA ALA A 33 -10.28 8.70 -2.32
C ALA A 33 -11.47 7.86 -2.79
N GLY A 34 -12.68 8.29 -2.47
CA GLY A 34 -13.90 7.61 -2.89
C GLY A 34 -15.12 8.53 -2.83
N PRO A 35 -16.05 8.48 -3.80
CA PRO A 35 -17.19 9.39 -3.85
C PRO A 35 -18.30 9.05 -2.85
N ASP A 36 -18.48 7.77 -2.51
CA ASP A 36 -19.70 7.30 -1.86
C ASP A 36 -19.52 7.03 -0.36
N ASP A 37 -18.63 6.11 0.00
CA ASP A 37 -18.39 5.66 1.39
C ASP A 37 -16.91 5.31 1.58
N VAL A 38 -16.55 4.84 2.78
CA VAL A 38 -15.23 4.28 3.10
C VAL A 38 -14.85 3.23 2.05
N PRO A 39 -13.74 3.42 1.32
CA PRO A 39 -13.26 2.46 0.34
C PRO A 39 -13.06 1.07 0.95
N GLU A 40 -13.58 0.03 0.28
CA GLU A 40 -13.56 -1.36 0.76
C GLU A 40 -12.16 -1.84 1.12
N VAL A 41 -11.15 -1.40 0.36
CA VAL A 41 -9.73 -1.72 0.60
C VAL A 41 -9.24 -1.23 1.98
N LEU A 42 -9.73 -0.10 2.49
CA LEU A 42 -9.41 0.36 3.85
C LEU A 42 -10.07 -0.53 4.91
N LEU A 43 -11.32 -0.94 4.69
CA LEU A 43 -12.04 -1.85 5.58
C LEU A 43 -11.35 -3.22 5.63
N LYS A 44 -10.98 -3.76 4.46
CA LYS A 44 -10.23 -5.02 4.33
C LYS A 44 -8.88 -4.93 5.02
N PHE A 45 -8.13 -3.85 4.81
CA PHE A 45 -6.85 -3.61 5.48
C PHE A 45 -7.01 -3.55 7.00
N GLN A 46 -7.96 -2.74 7.52
CA GLN A 46 -8.18 -2.62 8.96
C GLN A 46 -8.55 -3.97 9.60
N ARG A 47 -9.41 -4.76 8.95
CA ARG A 47 -9.74 -6.12 9.42
C ARG A 47 -8.51 -7.03 9.42
N ALA A 48 -7.70 -6.97 8.36
CA ALA A 48 -6.50 -7.78 8.21
C ALA A 48 -5.39 -7.41 9.22
N VAL A 49 -5.25 -6.15 9.65
CA VAL A 49 -4.19 -5.79 10.62
C VAL A 49 -4.71 -5.70 12.07
N GLY A 50 -6.02 -5.58 12.26
CA GLY A 50 -6.66 -5.53 13.59
C GLY A 50 -6.30 -4.32 14.45
N VAL A 51 -5.53 -3.36 13.91
CA VAL A 51 -5.05 -2.16 14.60
C VAL A 51 -5.32 -0.91 13.78
N GLY A 52 -5.20 0.25 14.42
CA GLY A 52 -5.50 1.54 13.80
C GLY A 52 -7.00 1.77 13.57
N ARG A 53 -7.33 2.93 13.02
CA ARG A 53 -8.71 3.40 12.83
C ARG A 53 -8.90 3.98 11.45
N ILE A 54 -10.07 3.79 10.87
CA ILE A 54 -10.48 4.50 9.66
C ILE A 54 -11.07 5.85 10.07
N LYS A 55 -10.72 6.89 9.31
CA LYS A 55 -11.20 8.26 9.48
C LYS A 55 -11.55 8.87 8.13
N GLY A 56 -12.30 9.98 8.17
CA GLY A 56 -12.79 10.69 7.00
C GLY A 56 -14.33 10.71 6.98
N PRO A 57 -14.92 11.17 5.87
CA PRO A 57 -14.20 11.78 4.75
C PRO A 57 -13.64 13.16 5.11
N GLN A 58 -12.43 13.48 4.63
CA GLN A 58 -11.96 14.85 4.52
C GLN A 58 -12.46 15.43 3.19
N ILE A 59 -13.41 16.37 3.28
CA ILE A 59 -13.98 17.04 2.11
C ILE A 59 -13.14 18.28 1.77
N ARG A 60 -12.76 18.41 0.50
CA ARG A 60 -12.13 19.62 -0.06
C ARG A 60 -12.79 19.96 -1.38
N GLU A 61 -12.95 21.26 -1.65
CA GLU A 61 -13.53 21.73 -2.91
C GLU A 61 -12.77 21.14 -4.10
N ARG A 62 -13.52 20.66 -5.11
CA ARG A 62 -13.00 20.09 -6.36
C ARG A 62 -12.12 18.84 -6.17
N ARG A 63 -12.22 18.15 -5.04
CA ARG A 63 -11.55 16.86 -4.79
C ARG A 63 -12.56 15.83 -4.34
N GLN A 64 -12.30 14.57 -4.66
CA GLN A 64 -13.06 13.47 -4.10
C GLN A 64 -12.87 13.40 -2.57
N PRO A 65 -13.89 12.96 -1.82
CA PRO A 65 -13.79 12.69 -0.39
C PRO A 65 -12.58 11.78 -0.08
N LEU A 66 -11.74 12.21 0.87
CA LEU A 66 -10.55 11.46 1.26
C LEU A 66 -10.79 10.71 2.57
N TYR A 67 -10.73 9.39 2.51
CA TYR A 67 -10.72 8.50 3.65
C TYR A 67 -9.31 8.02 3.94
N TYR A 68 -9.07 7.58 5.17
CA TYR A 68 -7.76 7.06 5.53
C TYR A 68 -7.80 6.13 6.73
N TRP A 69 -7.05 5.05 6.65
CA TRP A 69 -6.65 4.29 7.82
C TRP A 69 -5.48 5.01 8.51
N HIS A 70 -5.48 5.10 9.84
CA HIS A 70 -4.38 5.68 10.61
C HIS A 70 -4.04 4.89 11.87
N ALA A 71 -2.77 4.90 12.24
CA ALA A 71 -2.28 4.49 13.56
C ALA A 71 -1.35 5.58 14.09
N THR A 72 -1.51 5.94 15.36
CA THR A 72 -0.71 7.01 16.01
C THR A 72 -0.07 6.57 17.31
N SER A 73 -0.23 5.31 17.70
CA SER A 73 0.43 4.73 18.87
C SER A 73 1.63 3.90 18.42
N ARG A 74 2.67 3.86 19.26
CA ARG A 74 3.85 3.02 19.02
C ARG A 74 3.47 1.53 19.00
N SER A 75 2.53 1.11 19.86
CA SER A 75 2.05 -0.27 19.93
C SER A 75 1.35 -0.70 18.64
N ASP A 76 0.45 0.12 18.09
CA ASP A 76 -0.28 -0.22 16.86
C ASP A 76 0.67 -0.31 15.67
N ILE A 77 1.64 0.61 15.55
CA ILE A 77 2.61 0.60 14.45
C ILE A 77 3.59 -0.58 14.61
N ALA A 78 3.98 -0.92 15.83
CA ALA A 78 4.79 -2.12 16.09
C ALA A 78 4.04 -3.39 15.71
N ARG A 79 2.74 -3.48 16.06
CA ARG A 79 1.89 -4.62 15.69
C ARG A 79 1.68 -4.72 14.18
N LEU A 80 1.44 -3.59 13.51
CA LEU A 80 1.41 -3.54 12.05
C LEU A 80 2.71 -4.11 11.48
N ALA A 81 3.86 -3.58 11.90
CA ALA A 81 5.17 -3.98 11.39
C ALA A 81 5.50 -5.46 11.63
N GLU A 82 5.05 -6.03 12.76
CA GLU A 82 5.14 -7.47 13.03
C GLU A 82 4.30 -8.29 12.05
N LEU A 83 3.06 -7.86 11.80
CA LEU A 83 2.10 -8.57 10.96
C LEU A 83 2.46 -8.56 9.48
N ILE A 84 2.87 -7.41 8.93
CA ILE A 84 3.19 -7.29 7.49
C ILE A 84 4.69 -7.46 7.19
N GLY A 85 5.53 -7.40 8.22
CA GLY A 85 7.00 -7.47 8.15
C GLY A 85 7.59 -8.56 7.24
N PRO A 86 7.01 -9.78 7.18
CA PRO A 86 7.54 -10.83 6.31
C PRO A 86 7.49 -10.49 4.80
N TRP A 87 6.60 -9.59 4.36
CA TRP A 87 6.32 -9.32 2.94
C TRP A 87 6.60 -7.87 2.51
N ILE A 88 7.06 -6.99 3.41
CA ILE A 88 7.40 -5.60 3.04
C ILE A 88 8.78 -5.49 2.38
N CYS A 89 8.90 -4.60 1.40
CA CYS A 89 10.16 -4.34 0.73
C CYS A 89 11.08 -3.44 1.58
N ARG A 90 12.34 -3.33 1.15
CA ARG A 90 13.40 -2.62 1.87
C ARG A 90 13.06 -1.16 2.22
N VAL A 91 12.33 -0.46 1.35
CA VAL A 91 11.98 0.96 1.55
C VAL A 91 11.02 1.10 2.73
N LYS A 92 9.86 0.43 2.69
CA LYS A 92 8.90 0.46 3.81
C LYS A 92 9.43 -0.17 5.09
N TYR A 93 10.24 -1.21 4.97
CA TYR A 93 10.98 -1.76 6.10
C TYR A 93 11.84 -0.71 6.80
N ALA A 94 12.60 0.09 6.04
CA ALA A 94 13.42 1.17 6.59
C ALA A 94 12.56 2.31 7.18
N GLU A 95 11.43 2.66 6.55
CA GLU A 95 10.47 3.63 7.08
C GLU A 95 9.90 3.20 8.44
N LEU A 96 9.42 1.96 8.55
CA LEU A 96 8.88 1.42 9.80
C LEU A 96 9.96 1.30 10.88
N THR A 97 11.16 0.84 10.53
CA THR A 97 12.31 0.77 11.44
C THR A 97 12.67 2.15 12.00
N ARG A 98 12.73 3.19 11.15
CA ARG A 98 12.98 4.58 11.57
C ARG A 98 11.85 5.11 12.44
N THR A 99 10.60 4.86 12.05
CA THR A 99 9.40 5.29 12.79
C THR A 99 9.39 4.70 14.20
N LEU A 100 9.68 3.41 14.32
CA LEU A 100 9.74 2.71 15.59
C LEU A 100 11.08 2.89 16.33
N ALA A 101 12.12 3.46 15.73
CA ALA A 101 13.46 3.49 16.32
C ALA A 101 13.87 2.09 16.85
N THR A 102 13.54 1.05 16.09
CA THR A 102 13.73 -0.36 16.47
C THR A 102 13.90 -1.16 15.20
N ARG A 103 14.93 -2.02 15.15
CA ARG A 103 15.14 -2.90 14.02
C ARG A 103 14.05 -3.98 14.01
N LEU A 104 13.36 -4.09 12.87
CA LEU A 104 12.40 -5.16 12.65
C LEU A 104 13.12 -6.48 12.29
N PRO A 105 12.53 -7.66 12.48
CA PRO A 105 13.07 -8.89 11.92
C PRO A 105 13.28 -8.74 10.41
N ASN A 106 14.38 -9.28 9.85
CA ASN A 106 14.62 -9.16 8.40
C ASN A 106 13.38 -9.67 7.62
N PRO A 107 12.95 -8.99 6.54
CA PRO A 107 11.91 -9.52 5.68
C PRO A 107 12.37 -10.88 5.18
N LEU A 108 11.54 -11.89 5.36
CA LEU A 108 11.83 -13.23 4.86
C LEU A 108 11.62 -13.28 3.34
N TRP A 109 10.77 -12.38 2.82
CA TRP A 109 10.11 -12.51 1.52
C TRP A 109 9.31 -13.83 1.46
N PRO A 110 8.10 -13.85 0.88
CA PRO A 110 7.30 -15.06 0.87
C PRO A 110 8.06 -16.24 0.24
N ALA A 111 8.10 -17.37 0.97
CA ALA A 111 8.64 -18.62 0.44
C ALA A 111 7.60 -19.35 -0.45
N ALA A 112 6.31 -19.00 -0.34
CA ALA A 112 5.22 -19.66 -1.04
C ALA A 112 4.55 -18.75 -2.08
N ARG A 113 4.33 -19.29 -3.28
CA ARG A 113 3.75 -18.57 -4.43
C ARG A 113 2.39 -17.93 -4.16
N HIS A 114 1.53 -18.53 -3.32
CA HIS A 114 0.21 -17.96 -3.03
C HIS A 114 0.30 -16.67 -2.20
N GLU A 115 1.33 -16.52 -1.37
CA GLU A 115 1.58 -15.30 -0.62
C GLU A 115 2.19 -14.21 -1.50
N GLU A 116 3.06 -14.58 -2.44
CA GLU A 116 3.54 -13.66 -3.49
C GLU A 116 2.39 -13.10 -4.31
N LEU A 117 1.44 -13.96 -4.71
CA LEU A 117 0.25 -13.53 -5.46
C LEU A 117 -0.67 -12.65 -4.63
N ALA A 118 -0.86 -12.98 -3.34
CA ALA A 118 -1.66 -12.16 -2.45
C ALA A 118 -1.02 -10.77 -2.25
N TRP A 119 0.30 -10.72 -2.02
CA TRP A 119 1.08 -9.49 -1.97
C TRP A 119 0.94 -8.69 -3.26
N ALA A 120 1.11 -9.31 -4.42
CA ALA A 120 0.97 -8.65 -5.71
C ALA A 120 -0.44 -8.08 -5.92
N GLY A 121 -1.47 -8.80 -5.48
CA GLY A 121 -2.85 -8.32 -5.51
C GLY A 121 -3.08 -7.09 -4.63
N GLY A 122 -2.52 -7.07 -3.42
CA GLY A 122 -2.61 -5.90 -2.54
C GLY A 122 -1.85 -4.70 -3.08
N PHE A 123 -0.66 -4.96 -3.63
CA PHE A 123 0.14 -3.92 -4.27
C PHE A 123 -0.57 -3.34 -5.51
N PHE A 124 -1.23 -4.19 -6.29
CA PHE A 124 -2.07 -3.77 -7.40
C PHE A 124 -3.31 -2.99 -6.95
N ASP A 125 -3.96 -3.36 -5.85
CA ASP A 125 -5.06 -2.57 -5.29
C ASP A 125 -4.61 -1.16 -4.82
N GLY A 126 -3.32 -0.99 -4.52
CA GLY A 126 -2.75 0.29 -4.11
C GLY A 126 -2.21 1.15 -5.26
N GLU A 127 -1.47 0.55 -6.19
CA GLU A 127 -0.76 1.30 -7.25
C GLU A 127 -1.31 0.99 -8.65
N GLY A 128 -1.99 -0.14 -8.78
CA GLY A 128 -2.43 -0.68 -10.05
C GLY A 128 -3.51 0.15 -10.74
N CYS A 129 -3.48 0.11 -12.07
CA CYS A 129 -4.45 0.76 -12.92
C CYS A 129 -4.84 -0.18 -14.06
N THR A 130 -6.15 -0.31 -14.30
CA THR A 130 -6.72 -1.01 -15.46
C THR A 130 -7.58 -0.04 -16.24
N TYR A 131 -7.31 0.12 -17.53
CA TYR A 131 -8.10 1.00 -18.39
C TYR A 131 -8.03 0.56 -19.85
N LEU A 132 -8.96 1.08 -20.65
CA LEU A 132 -8.93 0.96 -22.10
C LEU A 132 -8.26 2.19 -22.69
N GLU A 133 -7.21 1.99 -23.48
CA GLU A 133 -6.56 3.05 -24.24
C GLU A 133 -7.03 3.03 -25.69
N LYS A 134 -7.31 4.20 -26.27
CA LYS A 134 -7.72 4.30 -27.68
C LYS A 134 -6.59 3.86 -28.59
N HIS A 135 -6.87 2.98 -29.54
CA HIS A 135 -5.88 2.57 -30.52
C HIS A 135 -5.46 3.77 -31.39
N ARG A 136 -4.15 4.01 -31.49
CA ARG A 136 -3.58 5.21 -32.13
C ARG A 136 -4.10 5.45 -33.56
N THR A 137 -4.30 4.39 -34.33
CA THR A 137 -4.63 4.45 -35.76
C THR A 137 -6.01 3.92 -36.12
N HIS A 138 -6.75 3.33 -35.17
CA HIS A 138 -8.02 2.67 -35.46
C HIS A 138 -9.12 3.28 -34.57
N PRO A 139 -9.99 4.15 -35.12
CA PRO A 139 -10.83 5.05 -34.34
C PRO A 139 -11.85 4.35 -33.42
N ASN A 140 -12.22 3.11 -33.75
CA ASN A 140 -13.20 2.30 -33.00
C ASN A 140 -12.56 1.12 -32.25
N PHE A 141 -11.23 1.12 -32.09
CA PHE A 141 -10.51 0.05 -31.40
C PHE A 141 -9.90 0.58 -30.11
N PHE A 142 -10.02 -0.21 -29.05
CA PHE A 142 -9.41 0.03 -27.76
C PHE A 142 -8.47 -1.11 -27.42
N VAL A 143 -7.39 -0.80 -26.71
CA VAL A 143 -6.46 -1.79 -26.19
C VAL A 143 -6.54 -1.82 -24.66
N PRO A 144 -6.65 -3.01 -24.04
CA PRO A 144 -6.59 -3.11 -22.61
C PRO A 144 -5.17 -2.80 -22.12
N ARG A 145 -5.10 -1.95 -21.08
CA ARG A 145 -3.86 -1.61 -20.38
C ARG A 145 -3.97 -2.03 -18.94
N LEU A 146 -2.92 -2.68 -18.48
CA LEU A 146 -2.61 -2.93 -17.09
C LEU A 146 -1.30 -2.20 -16.78
N TYR A 147 -1.28 -1.41 -15.72
CA TYR A 147 -0.14 -0.58 -15.35
C TYR A 147 0.04 -0.57 -13.85
N VAL A 148 1.31 -0.60 -13.39
CA VAL A 148 1.68 -0.44 -11.99
C VAL A 148 2.87 0.52 -11.94
N PRO A 149 2.67 1.80 -11.56
CA PRO A 149 3.75 2.76 -11.37
C PRO A 149 4.57 2.43 -10.14
N GLN A 150 5.86 2.77 -10.19
CA GLN A 150 6.68 2.95 -8.99
C GLN A 150 7.61 4.14 -9.18
N THR A 151 7.77 4.92 -8.11
CA THR A 151 8.77 6.00 -8.05
C THR A 151 10.08 5.48 -7.49
N SER A 152 11.19 6.10 -7.91
CA SER A 152 12.48 5.86 -7.29
C SER A 152 13.30 7.13 -7.27
N ASP A 153 14.17 7.26 -6.28
CA ASP A 153 15.10 8.38 -6.15
C ASP A 153 16.13 8.44 -7.30
N ARG A 154 16.19 7.40 -8.15
CA ARG A 154 17.05 7.31 -9.32
C ARG A 154 16.18 7.30 -10.58
N GLY A 155 15.98 8.47 -11.18
CA GLY A 155 15.02 8.70 -12.27
C GLY A 155 15.28 8.00 -13.62
N ILE A 156 16.13 6.98 -13.71
CA ILE A 156 16.39 6.24 -14.94
C ILE A 156 16.43 4.74 -14.64
N ALA A 157 15.43 4.00 -15.14
CA ALA A 157 15.49 2.54 -15.18
C ALA A 157 16.68 2.14 -16.06
N ARG A 158 17.54 1.24 -15.56
CA ARG A 158 18.62 0.68 -16.39
C ARG A 158 17.97 -0.02 -17.58
N SER A 159 18.35 0.35 -18.79
CA SER A 159 17.95 -0.35 -20.00
C SER A 159 18.53 -1.76 -19.93
N PHE A 160 17.73 -2.72 -19.48
CA PHE A 160 18.05 -4.12 -19.70
C PHE A 160 17.63 -4.42 -21.13
N PHE A 161 18.60 -4.44 -22.05
CA PHE A 161 18.41 -5.13 -23.32
C PHE A 161 18.27 -6.62 -22.99
N VAL A 162 17.10 -7.18 -23.27
CA VAL A 162 16.86 -8.63 -23.31
C VAL A 162 17.04 -9.07 -24.77
#